data_AF-A0A850K9A5-F1
#
_entry.id   AF-A0A850K9A5-F1
#
_cell.length_a   1.000
_cell.length_b   1.000
_cell.length_c   1.000
_cell.angle_alpha   90.00
_cell.angle_beta   90.00
_cell.angle_gamma   90.00
#
_symmetry.space_group_name_H-M   'P 1'
#
loop_
_entity.id
_entity.type
_entity.pdbx_description
1 polymer ?
#
loop_
_entity_poly.entity_id
_entity_poly.type
_entity_poly.pdbx_seq_one_letter_code
_entity_poly.pdbx_strand_id
1 'polypeptide(L)'
;MRNDLLFAYGTLQKGFSNKVAQYLSQHSRIIGTGYMIGRLYEVSGYPGAIQTAARHEKIYGSILQLYDTARLFPVLDHYEECGAHDPQPHMYNRKKVNVFTSHGQRMDAWAYIYNLDVSALSQIKSGNYVQYRKMRNCSK
;
A
#
# COMPACT_ATOMS: atom_id res chain seq x y z
N MET A 1 -13.30 -7.50 20.03
CA MET A 1 -13.15 -7.64 18.56
C MET A 1 -11.87 -6.92 18.16
N ARG A 2 -10.90 -7.61 17.57
CA ARG A 2 -9.65 -6.99 17.12
C ARG A 2 -9.88 -6.57 15.68
N ASN A 3 -10.05 -5.27 15.43
CA ASN A 3 -10.16 -4.79 14.06
C ASN A 3 -8.76 -4.74 13.45
N ASP A 4 -8.57 -5.47 12.35
CA ASP A 4 -7.36 -5.37 11.57
C ASP A 4 -7.31 -4.05 10.79
N LEU A 5 -6.10 -3.52 10.65
CA LEU A 5 -5.82 -2.32 9.88
C LEU A 5 -5.12 -2.68 8.58
N LEU A 6 -5.38 -1.91 7.53
CA LEU A 6 -4.67 -1.97 6.26
C LEU A 6 -4.08 -0.58 5.95
N PHE A 7 -2.81 -0.55 5.58
CA PHE A 7 -2.13 0.63 5.10
C PHE A 7 -2.07 0.60 3.57
N ALA A 8 -2.88 1.45 2.95
CA ALA A 8 -2.92 1.60 1.50
C ALA A 8 -2.10 2.83 1.09
N TYR A 9 -1.00 2.60 0.36
CA TYR A 9 -0.09 3.66 -0.13
C TYR A 9 -0.16 3.87 -1.65
N GLY A 10 -1.01 3.10 -2.34
CA GLY A 10 -1.01 2.99 -3.80
C GLY A 10 -2.40 2.95 -4.43
N THR A 11 -2.59 2.04 -5.38
CA THR A 11 -3.81 1.84 -6.17
C THR A 11 -5.03 1.38 -5.36
N LEU A 12 -4.80 0.90 -4.13
CA LEU A 12 -5.85 0.58 -3.16
C LEU A 12 -6.42 1.83 -2.45
N GLN A 13 -5.83 3.01 -2.65
CA GLN A 13 -6.36 4.25 -2.06
C GLN A 13 -7.65 4.71 -2.77
N LYS A 14 -8.49 5.45 -2.03
CA LYS A 14 -9.71 6.06 -2.57
C LYS A 14 -9.35 7.03 -3.70
N GLY A 15 -9.93 6.85 -4.88
CA GLY A 15 -9.68 7.68 -6.07
C GLY A 15 -9.10 6.94 -7.27
N PHE A 16 -8.77 5.65 -7.12
CA PHE A 16 -8.48 4.78 -8.26
C PHE A 16 -9.77 4.08 -8.72
N SER A 17 -10.05 4.12 -10.02
CA SER A 17 -11.26 3.55 -10.63
C SER A 17 -11.14 2.03 -10.87
N ASN A 18 -10.60 1.28 -9.92
CA ASN A 18 -10.56 -0.18 -9.99
C ASN A 18 -11.64 -0.80 -9.07
N LYS A 19 -12.16 -1.96 -9.47
CA LYS A 19 -13.25 -2.66 -8.75
C LYS A 19 -12.82 -3.08 -7.33
N VAL A 20 -11.53 -3.34 -7.14
CA VAL A 20 -10.98 -3.79 -5.85
C VAL A 20 -10.91 -2.65 -4.83
N ALA A 21 -10.54 -1.43 -5.22
CA ALA A 21 -10.59 -0.25 -4.36
C ALA A 21 -12.04 0.10 -3.97
N GLN A 22 -13.01 -0.08 -4.88
CA GLN A 22 -14.42 0.07 -4.56
C GLN A 22 -14.87 -0.97 -3.54
N TYR A 23 -14.56 -2.25 -3.77
CA TYR A 23 -14.87 -3.34 -2.84
C TYR A 23 -14.23 -3.12 -1.45
N LEU A 24 -12.96 -2.70 -1.42
CA LEU A 24 -12.25 -2.32 -0.21
C LEU A 24 -12.96 -1.17 0.51
N SER A 25 -13.40 -0.14 -0.21
CA SER A 25 -14.10 1.01 0.39
C SER A 25 -15.46 0.65 1.00
N GLN A 26 -16.12 -0.40 0.50
CA GLN A 26 -17.38 -0.91 1.06
C GLN A 26 -17.17 -1.74 2.33
N HIS A 27 -16.02 -2.42 2.45
CA HIS A 27 -15.69 -3.32 3.56
C HIS A 27 -14.64 -2.75 4.53
N SER A 28 -14.39 -1.44 4.45
CA SER A 28 -13.48 -0.73 5.34
C SER A 28 -13.91 0.70 5.57
N ARG A 29 -13.32 1.35 6.57
CA ARG A 29 -13.37 2.81 6.71
C ARG A 29 -11.98 3.39 6.84
N ILE A 30 -11.79 4.57 6.27
CA ILE A 30 -10.58 5.36 6.53
C ILE A 30 -10.66 5.87 7.96
N ILE A 31 -9.62 5.60 8.75
CA ILE A 31 -9.48 6.12 10.12
C ILE A 31 -8.42 7.22 10.23
N GLY A 32 -7.64 7.43 9.17
CA GLY A 32 -6.68 8.54 9.09
C GLY A 32 -5.65 8.36 7.98
N THR A 33 -4.72 9.30 7.90
CA THR A 33 -3.53 9.22 7.06
C THR A 33 -2.29 8.99 7.92
N GLY A 34 -1.26 8.40 7.34
CA GLY A 34 -0.01 8.16 8.04
C GLY A 34 1.13 7.82 7.08
N TYR A 35 2.21 7.33 7.67
CA TYR A 35 3.36 6.87 6.93
C TYR A 35 3.96 5.60 7.52
N MET A 36 4.59 4.80 6.67
CA MET A 36 5.54 3.77 7.10
C MET A 36 6.96 4.20 6.73
N ILE A 37 7.96 3.61 7.39
CA ILE A 37 9.35 3.81 7.01
C ILE A 37 9.70 2.92 5.83
N GLY A 38 10.20 3.51 4.75
CA GLY A 38 10.54 2.78 3.54
C GLY A 38 10.73 3.67 2.32
N ARG A 39 11.03 3.02 1.20
CA ARG A 39 11.15 3.64 -0.12
C ARG A 39 10.02 3.20 -1.02
N LEU A 40 9.56 4.13 -1.85
CA LEU A 40 8.54 3.89 -2.85
C LEU A 40 9.17 3.94 -4.24
N TYR A 41 8.83 2.98 -5.09
CA TYR A 41 9.30 2.87 -6.46
C TYR A 41 8.14 2.84 -7.43
N GLU A 42 8.37 3.28 -8.66
CA GLU A 42 7.47 3.02 -9.77
C GLU A 42 7.81 1.67 -10.40
N VAL A 43 6.83 0.76 -10.43
CA VAL A 43 6.92 -0.57 -11.02
C VAL A 43 5.90 -0.66 -12.16
N SER A 44 6.34 -0.39 -13.39
CA SER A 44 5.51 -0.53 -14.60
C SER A 44 4.12 0.11 -14.49
N GLY A 45 4.03 1.30 -13.89
CA GLY A 45 2.78 2.02 -13.66
C GLY A 45 2.09 1.76 -12.32
N TYR A 46 2.66 0.95 -11.43
CA TYR A 46 2.17 0.64 -10.08
C TYR A 46 3.20 1.07 -9.00
N PRO A 47 2.79 1.28 -7.73
CA PRO A 47 3.71 1.61 -6.66
C PRO A 47 4.28 0.37 -5.97
N GLY A 48 5.61 0.24 -5.92
CA GLY A 48 6.30 -0.79 -5.13
C GLY A 48 6.90 -0.20 -3.85
N ALA A 49 6.36 -0.58 -2.68
CA ALA A 49 6.95 -0.20 -1.39
C ALA A 49 7.95 -1.25 -0.89
N ILE A 50 9.11 -0.80 -0.41
CA ILE A 50 10.06 -1.63 0.35
C ILE A 50 10.32 -1.02 1.73
N GLN A 51 10.60 -1.87 2.72
CA GLN A 51 10.99 -1.42 4.05
C GLN A 51 12.47 -1.04 4.08
N THR A 52 12.80 0.00 4.85
CA THR A 52 14.20 0.41 5.07
C THR A 52 14.43 0.74 6.55
N ALA A 53 15.70 0.78 6.97
CA ALA A 53 16.08 1.21 8.32
C ALA A 53 16.20 2.75 8.45
N ALA A 54 16.18 3.46 7.33
CA ALA A 54 16.41 4.90 7.28
C ALA A 54 15.13 5.66 7.65
N ARG A 55 15.04 6.13 8.90
CA ARG A 55 13.84 6.81 9.46
C ARG A 55 13.37 8.06 8.70
N HIS A 56 14.22 8.66 7.87
CA HIS A 56 13.86 9.81 7.05
C HIS A 56 13.10 9.41 5.78
N GLU A 57 13.17 8.15 5.37
CA GLU A 57 12.48 7.63 4.20
C GLU A 57 11.06 7.20 4.59
N LYS A 58 10.08 7.94 4.09
CA LYS A 58 8.68 7.78 4.47
C LYS A 58 7.84 7.50 3.24
N ILE A 59 6.94 6.53 3.36
CA ILE A 59 5.91 6.23 2.38
C ILE A 59 4.58 6.67 2.98
N TYR A 60 3.88 7.57 2.29
CA TYR A 60 2.63 8.16 2.76
C TYR A 60 1.43 7.41 2.20
N GLY A 61 0.40 7.25 3.03
CA GLY A 61 -0.80 6.52 2.65
C GLY A 61 -1.97 6.72 3.62
N SER A 62 -3.02 5.95 3.34
CA SER A 62 -4.26 5.93 4.13
C SER A 62 -4.29 4.70 5.03
N ILE A 63 -4.77 4.89 6.26
CA ILE A 63 -4.99 3.83 7.24
C ILE A 63 -6.48 3.48 7.22
N LEU A 64 -6.76 2.23 6.90
CA LEU A 64 -8.10 1.68 6.76
C LEU A 64 -8.35 0.69 7.89
N GLN A 65 -9.50 0.80 8.55
CA GLN A 65 -9.99 -0.24 9.45
C GLN A 65 -10.87 -1.19 8.66
N LEU A 66 -10.54 -2.49 8.71
CA LEU A 66 -11.24 -3.53 7.99
C LEU A 66 -12.38 -4.11 8.84
N TYR A 67 -13.49 -4.45 8.20
CA TYR A 67 -14.66 -5.06 8.88
C TYR A 67 -14.69 -6.59 8.75
N ASP A 68 -14.31 -7.13 7.59
CA ASP A 68 -14.28 -8.57 7.32
C ASP A 68 -12.99 -8.95 6.60
N THR A 69 -11.96 -9.25 7.39
CA THR A 69 -10.65 -9.63 6.85
C THR A 69 -10.67 -10.98 6.16
N ALA A 70 -11.47 -11.94 6.63
CA ALA A 70 -11.53 -13.27 6.06
C ALA A 70 -12.00 -13.25 4.59
N ARG A 71 -12.94 -12.36 4.24
CA ARG A 71 -13.40 -12.18 2.86
C ARG A 71 -12.54 -11.21 2.06
N LEU A 72 -12.01 -10.17 2.70
CA LEU A 72 -11.30 -9.11 2.00
C LEU A 72 -9.90 -9.55 1.56
N PHE A 73 -9.19 -10.28 2.43
CA PHE A 73 -7.82 -10.67 2.19
C PHE A 73 -7.61 -11.54 0.94
N PRO A 74 -8.41 -12.59 0.67
CA PRO A 74 -8.29 -13.36 -0.57
C PRO A 74 -8.48 -12.51 -1.84
N VAL A 75 -9.40 -11.54 -1.81
CA VAL A 75 -9.66 -10.64 -2.95
C VAL A 75 -8.47 -9.72 -3.19
N LEU A 76 -7.90 -9.16 -2.12
CA LEU A 76 -6.73 -8.30 -2.21
C LEU A 76 -5.48 -9.08 -2.61
N ASP A 77 -5.28 -10.28 -2.07
CA ASP A 77 -4.13 -11.15 -2.40
C ASP A 77 -4.14 -11.53 -3.89
N HIS A 78 -5.31 -11.88 -4.43
CA HIS A 78 -5.46 -12.18 -5.85
C HIS A 78 -5.20 -10.94 -6.73
N TYR A 79 -5.64 -9.75 -6.28
CA TYR A 79 -5.42 -8.51 -7.02
C TYR A 79 -3.95 -8.08 -7.07
N GLU A 80 -3.20 -8.33 -6.00
CA GLU A 80 -1.76 -8.02 -5.89
C GLU A 80 -0.87 -9.19 -6.37
N GLU A 81 -1.46 -10.20 -7.01
CA GLU A 81 -0.80 -11.40 -7.55
C GLU A 81 0.07 -12.11 -6.50
N CYS A 82 -0.43 -12.22 -5.28
CA CYS A 82 0.22 -12.90 -4.16
C CYS A 82 -0.66 -13.96 -3.48
N GLY A 83 -1.63 -14.50 -4.21
CA GLY A 83 -2.46 -15.64 -3.81
C GLY A 83 -1.72 -16.97 -3.95
N ALA A 84 -2.30 -18.04 -3.39
CA ALA A 84 -1.71 -19.38 -3.40
C ALA A 84 -1.50 -19.98 -4.80
N HIS A 85 -2.21 -19.46 -5.81
CA HIS A 85 -2.14 -19.92 -7.20
C HIS A 85 -1.23 -19.06 -8.09
N ASP A 86 -0.67 -17.96 -7.55
CA ASP A 86 0.15 -17.04 -8.32
C ASP A 86 1.62 -17.51 -8.38
N PRO A 87 2.34 -17.24 -9.49
CA PRO A 87 3.71 -17.68 -9.69
C PRO A 87 4.65 -17.11 -8.62
N GLN A 88 5.57 -17.94 -8.15
CA GLN A 88 6.61 -17.53 -7.19
C GLN A 88 7.91 -17.11 -7.90
N PRO A 89 8.65 -16.12 -7.36
CA PRO A 89 8.32 -15.33 -6.18
C PRO A 89 7.17 -14.34 -6.46
N HIS A 90 6.25 -14.19 -5.52
CA HIS A 90 5.18 -13.20 -5.62
C HIS A 90 5.76 -11.79 -5.73
N MET A 91 5.14 -10.96 -6.56
CA MET A 91 5.55 -9.57 -6.77
C MET A 91 5.40 -8.75 -5.48
N TYR A 92 4.32 -9.00 -4.74
CA TYR A 92 4.04 -8.40 -3.44
C TYR A 92 3.88 -9.48 -2.38
N ASN A 93 4.12 -9.09 -1.13
CA ASN A 93 3.86 -9.90 0.05
C ASN A 93 2.99 -9.12 1.03
N ARG A 94 1.87 -9.70 1.48
CA ARG A 94 1.11 -9.12 2.59
C ARG A 94 1.87 -9.31 3.90
N LYS A 95 2.30 -8.22 4.52
CA LYS A 95 3.06 -8.20 5.78
C LYS A 95 2.44 -7.24 6.78
N LYS A 96 2.59 -7.53 8.08
CA LYS A 96 2.34 -6.53 9.13
C LYS A 96 3.50 -5.56 9.16
N VAL A 97 3.19 -4.27 9.14
CA VAL A 97 4.15 -3.18 9.17
C VAL A 97 3.76 -2.17 10.23
N ASN A 98 4.74 -1.43 10.72
CA ASN A 98 4.48 -0.30 11.61
C ASN A 98 4.15 0.93 10.79
N VAL A 99 3.03 1.55 11.13
CA VAL A 99 2.56 2.80 10.55
C VAL A 99 2.49 3.84 11.64
N PHE A 100 2.86 5.06 11.29
CA PHE A 100 2.81 6.22 12.16
C PHE A 100 1.72 7.14 11.64
N THR A 101 0.74 7.46 12.49
CA THR A 101 -0.29 8.45 12.14
C THR A 101 0.34 9.84 12.00
N SER A 102 -0.40 10.79 11.43
CA SER A 102 -0.02 12.21 11.41
C SER A 102 0.30 12.79 12.80
N HIS A 103 -0.26 12.20 13.86
CA HIS A 103 -0.03 12.59 15.25
C HIS A 103 1.12 11.83 15.92
N GLY A 104 1.87 11.01 15.17
CA GLY A 104 3.03 10.27 15.67
C GLY A 104 2.69 8.97 16.40
N GLN A 105 1.42 8.56 16.46
CA GLN A 105 1.02 7.30 17.08
C GLN A 105 1.45 6.12 16.19
N ARG A 106 2.15 5.14 16.78
CA ARG A 106 2.48 3.89 16.11
C ARG A 106 1.30 2.92 16.14
N MET A 107 0.99 2.33 15.01
CA MET A 107 -0.04 1.31 14.82
C MET A 107 0.54 0.15 13.99
N ASP A 108 -0.01 -1.05 14.19
CA ASP A 108 0.29 -2.20 13.34
C ASP A 108 -0.81 -2.33 12.28
N ALA A 109 -0.40 -2.36 11.02
CA ALA A 109 -1.31 -2.53 9.89
C ALA A 109 -0.73 -3.54 8.89
N TRP A 110 -1.61 -4.23 8.18
CA TRP A 110 -1.25 -4.99 7.00
C TRP A 110 -0.88 -4.04 5.87
N ALA A 111 0.11 -4.42 5.06
CA ALA A 111 0.46 -3.73 3.83
C ALA A 111 0.99 -4.76 2.82
N TYR A 112 0.82 -4.48 1.53
CA TYR A 112 1.43 -5.25 0.45
C TYR A 112 2.81 -4.67 0.18
N ILE A 113 3.88 -5.44 0.40
CA ILE A 113 5.27 -4.98 0.28
C ILE A 113 5.88 -5.63 -0.95
N TYR A 114 6.47 -4.82 -1.83
CA TYR A 114 7.14 -5.28 -3.04
C TYR A 114 8.33 -6.17 -2.69
N ASN A 115 8.48 -7.27 -3.44
CA ASN A 115 9.38 -8.36 -3.09
C ASN A 115 10.42 -8.70 -4.17
N LEU A 116 10.41 -7.97 -5.30
CA LEU A 116 11.39 -8.18 -6.37
C LEU A 116 12.49 -7.12 -6.34
N ASP A 117 13.48 -7.27 -7.20
CA ASP A 117 14.59 -6.34 -7.30
C ASP A 117 14.10 -4.93 -7.71
N VAL A 118 14.70 -3.92 -7.07
CA VAL A 118 14.41 -2.50 -7.27
C VAL A 118 15.58 -1.73 -7.88
N SER A 119 16.70 -2.39 -8.16
CA SER A 119 17.94 -1.72 -8.61
C SER A 119 17.74 -0.91 -9.90
N ALA A 120 16.89 -1.40 -10.82
CA ALA A 120 16.56 -0.75 -12.08
C ALA A 120 15.31 0.15 -12.02
N LEU A 121 14.65 0.25 -10.86
CA LEU A 121 13.39 0.97 -10.72
C LEU A 121 13.59 2.44 -10.33
N SER A 122 12.71 3.30 -10.84
CA SER A 122 12.71 4.72 -10.51
C SER A 122 12.10 4.94 -9.13
N GLN A 123 12.88 5.51 -8.21
CA GLN A 123 12.38 5.85 -6.88
C GLN A 123 11.45 7.08 -6.93
N ILE A 124 10.28 6.94 -6.32
CA ILE A 124 9.35 8.04 -6.03
C ILE A 124 9.82 8.70 -4.73
N LYS A 125 10.74 9.66 -4.84
CA LYS A 125 11.38 10.34 -3.69
C LYS A 125 10.40 11.03 -2.73
N SER A 126 9.23 11.44 -3.21
CA SER A 126 8.18 12.03 -2.36
C SER A 126 7.53 11.03 -1.41
N GLY A 127 7.66 9.72 -1.69
CA GLY A 127 6.98 8.66 -0.94
C GLY A 127 5.45 8.69 -1.08
N ASN A 128 4.89 9.54 -1.95
CA ASN A 128 3.46 9.72 -2.12
C ASN A 128 3.08 9.41 -3.58
N TYR A 129 2.53 8.23 -3.78
CA TYR A 129 2.16 7.75 -5.12
C TYR A 129 1.04 8.58 -5.77
N VAL A 130 0.06 9.04 -4.99
CA VAL A 130 -1.05 9.86 -5.50
C VAL A 130 -0.54 11.19 -6.04
N GLN A 131 0.38 11.83 -5.31
CA GLN A 131 1.05 13.05 -5.75
C GLN A 131 1.87 12.80 -7.03
N TYR A 132 2.67 11.73 -7.05
CA TYR A 132 3.48 11.36 -8.21
C TYR A 132 2.62 11.15 -9.48
N ARG A 133 1.49 10.44 -9.37
CA ARG A 133 0.54 10.24 -10.47
C ARG A 133 -0.06 11.55 -10.98
N LYS A 134 -0.46 12.47 -10.08
CA LYS A 134 -1.00 13.78 -10.48
C LYS A 134 0.01 14.59 -11.28
N MET A 135 1.27 14.60 -10.86
CA MET A 135 2.35 15.30 -11.57
C MET A 135 2.56 14.75 -12.98
N ARG A 136 2.50 13.43 -13.16
CA ARG A 136 2.63 12.81 -14.50
C ARG A 136 1.43 13.08 -15.42
N ASN A 137 0.24 13.22 -14.86
CA ASN A 137 -0.96 13.48 -15.65
C ASN A 137 -1.11 14.95 -16.05
N CYS A 138 -0.49 15.89 -15.34
CA CYS A 138 -0.46 17.32 -15.72
C CYS A 138 0.63 17.68 -16.75
N SER A 139 1.55 16.76 -17.07
CA SER A 139 2.61 16.98 -18.07
C SER A 139 2.22 16.52 -19.48
N LYS A 140 0.92 16.42 -19.78
CA LYS A 140 0.39 16.12 -21.12
C LYS A 140 -0.58 17.20 -21.56
#